data_AF-A0A1D2UIS1-F1
#
_entry.id   AF-A0A1D2UIS1-F1
#
_cell.length_a   1.000
_cell.length_b   1.000
_cell.length_c   1.000
_cell.angle_alpha   90.00
_cell.angle_beta   90.00
_cell.angle_gamma   90.00
#
_symmetry.space_group_name_H-M   'P 1'
#
loop_
_entity.id
_entity.type
_entity.pdbx_description
1 polymer ?
#
loop_
_entity_poly.entity_id
_entity_poly.type
_entity_poly.pdbx_seq_one_letter_code
_entity_poly.pdbx_strand_id
1 'polypeptide(L)'
;MPPSSASPAPASPTSTAGAPPADLSAATAMAEVCGASLVVDAYGPQVVFVRRASLAELQAGAVAPLPDWGLLRLEGIDAVKFLHSQTTNDVAKQPPGEARWHGYCTAKGRLLASMLGWRDETAIRLLLPRPLAAPMRKRLGWQCRGRCK
;
A
#
# COMPACT_ATOMS: atom_id res chain seq x y z
N MET A 1 -40.37 -25.54 -0.17
CA MET A 1 -39.20 -25.43 0.75
C MET A 1 -37.93 -25.59 -0.07
N PRO A 2 -37.23 -24.50 -0.42
CA PRO A 2 -35.93 -24.58 -1.07
C PRO A 2 -34.82 -24.90 -0.03
N PRO A 3 -33.77 -25.65 -0.40
CA PRO A 3 -32.64 -25.91 0.49
C PRO A 3 -31.75 -24.66 0.61
N SER A 4 -31.42 -24.32 1.86
CA SER A 4 -30.52 -23.23 2.26
C SER A 4 -29.10 -23.49 1.74
N SER A 5 -28.63 -22.64 0.82
CA SER A 5 -27.23 -22.63 0.37
C SER A 5 -26.38 -21.91 1.41
N ALA A 6 -25.71 -22.67 2.28
CA ALA A 6 -24.70 -22.14 3.18
C ALA A 6 -23.51 -21.59 2.36
N SER A 7 -23.23 -20.30 2.53
CA SER A 7 -22.08 -19.62 1.94
C SER A 7 -20.78 -20.13 2.59
N PRO A 8 -19.73 -20.50 1.85
CA PRO A 8 -18.48 -20.97 2.44
C PRO A 8 -17.76 -19.85 3.18
N ALA A 9 -17.29 -20.14 4.40
CA ALA A 9 -16.46 -19.25 5.20
C ALA A 9 -15.14 -18.94 4.47
N PRO A 10 -14.63 -17.68 4.51
CA PRO A 10 -13.36 -17.36 3.90
C PRO A 10 -12.23 -18.12 4.60
N ALA A 11 -11.40 -18.80 3.80
CA ALA A 11 -10.22 -19.50 4.28
C ALA A 11 -9.26 -18.51 4.97
N SER A 12 -8.88 -18.83 6.20
CA SER A 12 -7.93 -18.03 6.99
C SER A 12 -6.60 -17.89 6.26
N PRO A 13 -6.12 -16.67 5.96
CA PRO A 13 -4.78 -16.49 5.43
C PRO A 13 -3.76 -16.78 6.55
N THR A 14 -2.86 -17.72 6.29
CA THR A 14 -1.65 -17.96 7.09
C THR A 14 -0.74 -16.74 7.00
N SER A 15 -0.95 -15.76 7.88
CA SER A 15 -0.13 -14.54 7.97
C SER A 15 1.18 -14.87 8.68
N THR A 16 2.29 -14.76 7.95
CA THR A 16 3.61 -14.70 8.58
C THR A 16 3.78 -13.31 9.16
N ALA A 17 3.49 -13.18 10.46
CA ALA A 17 3.73 -12.00 11.27
C ALA A 17 5.19 -11.53 11.12
N GLY A 18 5.41 -10.22 10.94
CA GLY A 18 6.77 -9.71 10.78
C GLY A 18 6.92 -8.22 10.48
N ALA A 19 6.11 -7.36 11.09
CA ALA A 19 6.49 -5.95 11.30
C ALA A 19 5.89 -5.51 12.64
N PRO A 20 6.65 -4.80 13.51
CA PRO A 20 6.08 -4.27 14.75
C PRO A 20 4.90 -3.36 14.38
N PRO A 21 3.82 -3.34 15.17
CA PRO A 21 2.77 -2.35 14.96
C PRO A 21 3.43 -0.99 15.06
N ALA A 22 3.41 -0.25 13.94
CA ALA A 22 3.74 1.16 13.96
C ALA A 22 2.86 1.84 15.03
N ASP A 23 3.29 2.98 15.56
CA ASP A 23 2.40 3.80 16.38
C ASP A 23 1.11 4.10 15.58
N LEU A 24 0.00 3.51 16.01
CA LEU A 24 -1.31 3.66 15.38
C LEU A 24 -2.09 4.82 15.99
N SER A 25 -1.54 5.57 16.96
CA SER A 25 -2.23 6.67 17.64
C SER A 25 -2.80 7.71 16.67
N ALA A 26 -2.01 8.11 15.67
CA ALA A 26 -2.45 9.04 14.63
C ALA A 26 -3.56 8.45 13.75
N ALA A 27 -3.51 7.14 13.46
CA ALA A 27 -4.55 6.46 12.70
C ALA A 27 -5.84 6.32 13.51
N THR A 28 -5.75 6.04 14.81
CA THR A 28 -6.89 5.99 15.74
C THR A 28 -7.54 7.36 15.84
N ALA A 29 -6.77 8.43 16.08
CA ALA A 29 -7.29 9.79 16.15
C ALA A 29 -7.98 10.22 14.83
N MET A 30 -7.40 9.86 13.68
CA MET A 30 -8.03 10.13 12.38
C MET A 30 -9.33 9.33 12.19
N ALA A 31 -9.36 8.06 12.60
CA ALA A 31 -10.57 7.24 12.53
C ALA A 31 -11.69 7.85 13.39
N GLU A 32 -11.37 8.28 14.62
CA GLU A 32 -12.32 8.94 15.53
C GLU A 32 -12.89 10.23 14.93
N VAL A 33 -12.05 11.09 14.34
CA VAL A 33 -12.49 12.30 13.63
C VAL A 33 -13.42 11.97 12.45
N CYS A 34 -13.21 10.83 11.79
CA CYS A 34 -14.05 10.35 10.70
C CYS A 34 -15.31 9.59 11.17
N GLY A 35 -15.57 9.49 12.48
CA GLY A 35 -16.69 8.71 13.03
C GLY A 35 -16.53 7.20 12.82
N ALA A 36 -15.28 6.72 12.77
CA ALA A 36 -14.92 5.34 12.54
C ALA A 36 -14.09 4.78 13.70
N SER A 37 -13.98 3.46 13.77
CA SER A 37 -13.13 2.77 14.74
C SER A 37 -11.97 2.08 14.04
N LEU A 38 -10.80 2.08 14.68
CA LEU A 38 -9.66 1.29 14.21
C LEU A 38 -9.74 -0.13 14.80
N VAL A 39 -9.65 -1.14 13.95
CA VAL A 39 -9.62 -2.56 14.33
C VAL A 39 -8.38 -3.19 13.71
N VAL A 40 -7.77 -4.20 14.34
CA VAL A 40 -6.67 -4.95 13.72
C VAL A 40 -7.17 -6.35 13.38
N ASP A 41 -7.07 -6.73 12.10
CA ASP A 41 -7.43 -8.05 11.61
C ASP A 41 -6.22 -8.82 11.05
N ALA A 42 -6.45 -9.94 10.36
CA ALA A 42 -5.39 -10.76 9.78
C ALA A 42 -4.57 -10.06 8.68
N TYR A 43 -5.10 -8.98 8.10
CA TYR A 43 -4.47 -8.19 7.05
C TYR A 43 -3.82 -6.90 7.58
N GLY A 44 -4.14 -6.49 8.81
CA GLY A 44 -3.50 -5.38 9.50
C GLY A 44 -4.51 -4.41 10.13
N PRO A 45 -4.12 -3.17 10.40
CA PRO A 45 -5.04 -2.16 10.92
C PRO A 45 -6.05 -1.76 9.85
N GLN A 46 -7.34 -1.87 10.16
CA GLN A 46 -8.48 -1.54 9.33
C GLN A 46 -9.33 -0.45 9.98
N VAL A 47 -9.88 0.45 9.18
CA VAL A 47 -10.88 1.42 9.64
C VAL A 47 -12.27 0.88 9.37
N VAL A 48 -13.08 0.78 10.42
CA VAL A 48 -14.45 0.28 10.36
C VAL A 48 -15.41 1.44 10.59
N PHE A 49 -16.21 1.73 9.59
CA PHE A 49 -17.31 2.69 9.68
C PHE A 49 -18.58 1.95 10.14
N VAL A 50 -19.16 2.39 11.26
CA VAL A 50 -20.40 1.78 11.80
C VAL A 50 -21.60 2.06 10.89
N ARG A 51 -21.60 3.24 10.25
CA ARG A 51 -22.63 3.66 9.29
C ARG A 51 -22.17 3.36 7.86
N ARG A 52 -23.07 2.77 7.08
CA ARG A 52 -22.89 2.71 5.61
C ARG A 52 -23.34 4.01 4.97
N ALA A 53 -22.46 4.63 4.19
CA ALA A 53 -22.83 5.77 3.35
C ALA A 53 -23.61 5.28 2.11
N SER A 54 -24.57 6.06 1.67
CA SER A 54 -25.23 5.87 0.38
C SER A 54 -24.34 6.34 -0.76
N LEU A 55 -24.61 5.87 -1.99
CA LEU A 55 -23.88 6.33 -3.17
C LEU A 55 -23.97 7.85 -3.36
N ALA A 56 -25.14 8.44 -3.13
CA ALA A 56 -25.37 9.88 -3.25
C ALA A 56 -24.49 10.69 -2.27
N GLU A 57 -24.28 10.17 -1.05
CA GLU A 57 -23.38 10.81 -0.08
C GLU A 57 -21.92 10.68 -0.49
N LEU A 58 -21.50 9.52 -1.00
CA LEU A 58 -20.13 9.31 -1.48
C LEU A 58 -19.81 10.20 -2.69
N GLN A 59 -20.80 10.51 -3.53
CA GLN A 59 -20.64 11.43 -4.67
C GLN A 59 -20.37 12.88 -4.23
N ALA A 60 -20.80 13.28 -3.04
CA ALA A 60 -20.49 14.60 -2.48
C ALA A 60 -19.04 14.71 -1.96
N GLY A 61 -18.34 13.59 -1.85
CA GLY A 61 -16.98 13.48 -1.32
C GLY A 61 -16.93 12.65 -0.04
N ALA A 62 -15.83 11.91 0.12
CA ALA A 62 -15.60 11.06 1.28
C ALA A 62 -14.11 11.03 1.64
N VAL A 63 -13.83 10.77 2.92
CA VAL A 63 -12.48 10.57 3.43
C VAL A 63 -12.38 9.14 3.96
N ALA A 64 -11.36 8.41 3.50
CA ALA A 64 -11.07 7.05 3.94
C ALA A 64 -9.63 7.01 4.45
N PRO A 65 -9.40 6.80 5.76
CA PRO A 65 -8.06 6.58 6.28
C PRO A 65 -7.55 5.22 5.80
N LEU A 66 -6.27 5.17 5.41
CA LEU A 66 -5.60 3.97 4.89
C LEU A 66 -4.42 3.54 5.78
N PRO A 67 -4.67 3.13 7.04
CA PRO A 67 -3.61 2.85 8.01
C PRO A 67 -2.78 1.60 7.68
N ASP A 68 -3.35 0.67 6.92
CA ASP A 68 -2.70 -0.54 6.38
C ASP A 68 -1.74 -0.25 5.23
N TRP A 69 -1.67 0.98 4.72
CA TRP A 69 -0.73 1.38 3.68
C TRP A 69 0.53 2.04 4.27
N GLY A 70 1.64 1.83 3.57
CA GLY A 70 2.93 2.46 3.81
C GLY A 70 3.40 3.24 2.59
N LEU A 71 4.20 4.28 2.83
CA LEU A 71 4.78 5.12 1.78
C LEU A 71 6.31 5.02 1.85
N LEU A 72 6.92 4.59 0.74
CA LEU A 72 8.37 4.67 0.56
C LEU A 72 8.71 5.88 -0.29
N ARG A 73 9.81 6.53 0.07
CA ARG A 73 10.40 7.67 -0.61
C ARG A 73 11.76 7.20 -1.13
N LEU A 74 11.98 7.37 -2.42
CA LEU A 74 13.23 7.03 -3.10
C LEU A 74 13.79 8.30 -3.72
N GLU A 75 14.98 8.70 -3.27
CA GLU A 75 15.63 9.94 -3.69
C GLU A 75 17.01 9.64 -4.25
N GLY A 76 17.51 10.49 -5.16
CA GLY A 76 18.84 10.35 -5.76
C GLY A 76 18.84 10.52 -7.27
N ILE A 77 20.03 10.83 -7.80
CA ILE A 77 20.24 11.19 -9.21
C ILE A 77 19.84 10.03 -10.14
N ASP A 78 20.06 8.80 -9.69
CA ASP A 78 19.77 7.57 -10.45
C ASP A 78 18.43 6.91 -10.07
N ALA A 79 17.62 7.51 -9.19
CA ALA A 79 16.44 6.87 -8.62
C ALA A 79 15.45 6.37 -9.69
N VAL A 80 15.22 7.17 -10.74
CA VAL A 80 14.33 6.83 -11.85
C VAL A 80 14.88 5.64 -12.64
N LYS A 81 16.14 5.69 -13.05
CA LYS A 81 16.79 4.63 -13.82
C LYS A 81 16.85 3.33 -13.03
N PHE A 82 17.18 3.43 -11.75
CA PHE A 82 17.19 2.31 -10.83
C PHE A 82 15.80 1.67 -10.75
N LEU A 83 14.77 2.42 -10.34
CA LEU A 83 13.43 1.87 -10.15
C LEU A 83 12.81 1.33 -11.44
N HIS A 84 13.09 1.97 -12.57
CA HIS A 84 12.67 1.48 -13.88
C HIS A 84 13.25 0.08 -14.17
N SER A 85 14.51 -0.18 -13.82
CA SER A 85 15.12 -1.51 -13.97
C SER A 85 14.58 -2.57 -13.00
N GLN A 86 13.87 -2.15 -11.95
CA GLN A 86 13.40 -3.02 -10.87
C GLN A 86 11.92 -3.41 -11.01
N THR A 87 11.17 -2.66 -11.83
CA THR A 87 9.70 -2.77 -11.86
C THR A 87 9.19 -3.04 -13.27
N THR A 88 7.97 -3.58 -13.35
CA THR A 88 7.36 -3.99 -14.63
C THR A 88 6.83 -2.84 -15.48
N ASN A 89 6.86 -1.59 -15.00
CA ASN A 89 6.24 -0.44 -15.67
C ASN A 89 7.25 0.70 -15.87
N ASP A 90 7.00 1.54 -16.88
CA ASP A 90 7.91 2.63 -17.26
C ASP A 90 7.79 3.83 -16.30
N VAL A 91 8.81 4.00 -15.47
CA VAL A 91 8.97 5.12 -14.53
C VAL A 91 9.55 6.35 -15.23
N ALA A 92 10.38 6.15 -16.27
CA ALA A 92 11.09 7.23 -16.96
C ALA A 92 10.13 8.06 -17.81
N LYS A 93 9.20 7.40 -18.51
CA LYS A 93 8.15 8.03 -19.33
C LYS A 93 6.84 8.28 -18.59
N GLN A 94 6.84 8.21 -17.26
CA GLN A 94 5.68 8.58 -16.46
C GLN A 94 5.60 10.12 -16.33
N PRO A 95 4.50 10.74 -16.80
CA PRO A 95 4.28 12.17 -16.66
C PRO A 95 4.23 12.62 -15.19
N PRO A 96 4.66 13.86 -14.89
CA PRO A 96 4.41 14.48 -13.59
C PRO A 96 2.91 14.50 -13.28
N GLY A 97 2.54 14.25 -12.02
CA GLY A 97 1.14 14.25 -11.57
C GLY A 97 0.35 12.97 -11.89
N GLU A 98 0.93 12.01 -12.63
CA GLU A 98 0.32 10.68 -12.79
C GLU A 98 0.86 9.69 -11.76
N ALA A 99 -0.01 8.80 -11.30
CA ALA A 99 0.35 7.62 -10.52
C ALA A 99 0.12 6.36 -11.36
N ARG A 100 1.06 5.40 -11.30
CA ARG A 100 1.00 4.14 -12.05
C ARG A 100 1.24 2.96 -11.14
N TRP A 101 0.63 1.83 -11.46
CA TRP A 101 0.92 0.58 -10.77
C TRP A 101 2.21 -0.05 -11.29
N HIS A 102 3.04 -0.50 -10.36
CA HIS A 102 4.31 -1.17 -10.58
C HIS A 102 4.30 -2.54 -9.90
N GLY A 103 4.72 -3.57 -10.62
CA GLY A 103 5.04 -4.87 -10.03
C GLY A 103 6.55 -4.95 -9.74
N TYR A 104 6.93 -5.40 -8.56
CA TYR A 104 8.29 -5.82 -8.25
C TYR A 104 8.38 -7.35 -8.30
N CYS A 105 9.23 -7.87 -9.18
CA CYS A 105 9.32 -9.30 -9.46
C CYS A 105 10.69 -9.87 -9.07
N THR A 106 10.73 -11.18 -8.80
CA THR A 106 11.98 -11.95 -8.76
C THR A 106 12.59 -12.07 -10.16
N ALA A 107 13.87 -12.47 -10.24
CA ALA A 107 14.52 -12.80 -11.51
C ALA A 107 13.82 -13.93 -12.30
N LYS A 108 13.04 -14.78 -11.61
CA LYS A 108 12.21 -15.83 -12.25
C LYS A 108 10.78 -15.35 -12.59
N GLY A 109 10.51 -14.05 -12.51
CA GLY A 109 9.22 -13.46 -12.88
C GLY A 109 8.11 -13.56 -11.82
N ARG A 110 8.36 -14.12 -10.63
CA ARG A 110 7.34 -14.16 -9.55
C ARG A 110 7.12 -12.76 -8.96
N LEU A 111 5.88 -12.31 -8.90
CA LEU A 111 5.49 -11.04 -8.28
C LEU A 111 5.69 -11.10 -6.75
N LEU A 112 6.39 -10.10 -6.21
CA LEU A 112 6.67 -9.97 -4.78
C LEU A 112 5.86 -8.83 -4.14
N ALA A 113 5.60 -7.75 -4.87
CA ALA A 113 4.82 -6.62 -4.41
C ALA A 113 4.18 -5.88 -5.59
N SER A 114 2.95 -5.41 -5.40
CA SER A 114 2.32 -4.37 -6.21
C SER A 114 2.39 -3.04 -5.46
N MET A 115 2.73 -1.97 -6.17
CA MET A 115 2.94 -0.65 -5.59
C MET A 115 2.39 0.41 -6.52
N LEU A 116 1.76 1.45 -5.98
CA LEU A 116 1.36 2.62 -6.74
C LEU A 116 2.50 3.64 -6.65
N GLY A 117 3.09 3.98 -7.79
CA GLY A 117 4.25 4.84 -7.89
C GLY A 117 3.93 6.15 -8.58
N TRP A 118 4.47 7.25 -8.06
CA TRP A 118 4.42 8.56 -8.72
C TRP A 118 5.69 9.37 -8.43
N ARG A 119 5.90 10.40 -9.24
CA ARG A 119 7.06 11.29 -9.16
C ARG A 119 6.62 12.64 -8.64
N ASP A 120 7.29 13.08 -7.57
CA ASP A 120 7.29 14.45 -7.12
C ASP A 120 8.56 15.14 -7.68
N GLU A 121 8.69 16.46 -7.50
CA GLU A 121 9.85 17.23 -7.98
C GLU A 121 11.19 16.71 -7.43
N THR A 122 11.18 16.17 -6.22
CA THR A 122 12.39 15.79 -5.47
C THR A 122 12.63 14.29 -5.41
N ALA A 123 11.63 13.46 -5.70
CA ALA A 123 11.64 12.07 -5.29
C ALA A 123 10.61 11.21 -6.03
N ILE A 124 10.82 9.89 -5.98
CA ILE A 124 9.78 8.91 -6.33
C ILE A 124 9.10 8.44 -5.05
N ARG A 125 7.77 8.36 -5.10
CA ARG A 125 6.92 7.82 -4.04
C ARG A 125 6.40 6.46 -4.46
N LEU A 126 6.38 5.53 -3.52
CA LEU A 126 5.81 4.19 -3.70
C LEU A 126 4.86 3.90 -2.54
N LEU A 127 3.57 3.85 -2.84
CA LEU A 127 2.52 3.44 -1.93
C LEU A 127 2.29 1.94 -2.06
N LEU A 128 2.37 1.23 -0.93
CA LEU A 128 2.27 -0.23 -0.88
C LEU A 128 1.69 -0.69 0.47
N PRO A 129 1.20 -1.94 0.58
CA PRO A 129 0.77 -2.48 1.87
C PRO A 129 1.89 -2.37 2.91
N ARG A 130 1.57 -1.83 4.10
CA ARG A 130 2.50 -1.53 5.18
C ARG A 130 3.39 -2.72 5.58
N PRO A 131 2.88 -3.97 5.65
CA PRO A 131 3.74 -5.13 5.94
C PRO A 131 4.85 -5.34 4.90
N LEU A 132 4.67 -4.88 3.66
CA LEU A 132 5.66 -4.98 2.59
C LEU A 132 6.67 -3.84 2.59
N ALA A 133 6.40 -2.72 3.28
CA ALA A 133 7.23 -1.53 3.26
C ALA A 133 8.67 -1.80 3.76
N ALA A 134 8.83 -2.44 4.92
CA ALA A 134 10.16 -2.73 5.47
C ALA A 134 10.95 -3.76 4.64
N PRO A 135 10.36 -4.91 4.21
CA PRO A 135 11.00 -5.82 3.27
C PRO A 135 11.40 -5.16 1.95
N MET A 136 10.52 -4.33 1.36
CA MET A 136 10.81 -3.65 0.09
C MET A 136 11.91 -2.60 0.26
N ARG A 137 11.89 -1.80 1.32
CA ARG A 137 12.97 -0.85 1.64
C ARG A 137 14.32 -1.56 1.74
N LYS A 138 14.36 -2.70 2.43
CA LYS A 138 15.60 -3.49 2.56
C LYS A 138 16.10 -3.99 1.20
N ARG A 139 15.20 -4.54 0.37
CA ARG A 139 15.54 -5.05 -0.97
C ARG A 139 16.01 -3.93 -1.89
N LEU A 140 15.24 -2.85 -2.01
CA LEU A 140 15.59 -1.71 -2.86
C LEU A 140 16.87 -1.03 -2.38
N GLY A 141 17.04 -0.87 -1.07
CA GLY A 141 18.25 -0.28 -0.48
C GLY A 141 19.53 -1.10 -0.71
N TRP A 142 19.47 -2.43 -0.61
CA TRP A 142 20.62 -3.29 -0.93
C TRP A 142 21.04 -3.20 -2.41
N GLN A 143 20.10 -2.97 -3.31
CA GLN A 143 20.34 -2.92 -4.76
C GLN A 143 20.74 -1.52 -5.23
N CYS A 144 20.28 -0.46 -4.54
CA CYS A 144 20.80 0.87 -4.80
C CYS A 144 22.17 1.03 -4.11
N ARG A 145 23.24 0.71 -4.84
CA ARG A 145 24.66 0.81 -4.41
C ARG A 145 25.10 2.26 -4.15
N GLY A 146 24.57 2.91 -3.12
CA GLY A 146 25.00 4.23 -2.64
C GLY A 146 24.60 5.44 -3.51
N ARG A 147 23.73 5.26 -4.52
CA ARG A 147 23.31 6.33 -5.44
C ARG A 147 21.87 6.82 -5.22
N CYS A 148 21.17 6.21 -4.28
CA CYS A 148 19.84 6.60 -3.81
C CYS A 148 19.85 6.60 -2.27
N LYS A 149 19.10 7.52 -1.66
CA LYS A 149 18.83 7.53 -0.22
C LYS A 149 17.36 7.19 0.04
#